data_AF-C0DZI8-F1
#
_entry.id   AF-C0DZI8-F1
#
_cell.length_a   1.000
_cell.length_b   1.000
_cell.length_c   1.000
_cell.angle_alpha   90.00
_cell.angle_beta   90.00
_cell.angle_gamma   90.00
#
_symmetry.space_group_name_H-M   'P 1'
#
loop_
_entity.id
_entity.type
_entity.pdbx_description
1 polymer ?
#
loop_
_entity_poly.entity_id
_entity_poly.type
_entity_poly.pdbx_seq_one_letter_code
_entity_poly.pdbx_strand_id
1 'polypeptide(L)'
;MVLRKLRSELTVPATNFDRAAAELADSVVGLARAREGVARRYQSRTSLGNMEQLVCEGHPKHPCAKTSLGLGDAYKDVLPEQVETIQLRFVAVREQLARTSGMPLIAALRSQIPGLADRLAAECPPGFVVVPVHPCQEVALSDDVRELATSIAAEPLMSVRTLRVSDETGCVHIKTSVGFQLTGAIRGISYTALAGPVIAERA
;
A
#
# COMPACT_ATOMS: atom_id res chain seq x y z
N MET A 1 11.96 10.31 25.31
CA MET A 1 12.59 11.23 26.29
C MET A 1 13.87 11.89 25.75
N VAL A 2 14.72 11.19 24.99
CA VAL A 2 16.00 11.74 24.46
C VAL A 2 15.80 12.85 23.43
N LEU A 3 14.95 12.67 22.40
CA LEU A 3 14.74 13.71 21.39
C LEU A 3 14.29 15.04 21.99
N ARG A 4 13.36 15.02 22.95
CA ARG A 4 12.86 16.26 23.61
C ARG A 4 13.97 17.12 24.22
N LYS A 5 15.10 16.52 24.63
CA LYS A 5 16.27 17.26 25.12
C LYS A 5 16.97 18.06 24.02
N LEU A 6 16.90 17.63 22.76
CA LEU A 6 17.46 18.34 21.61
C LEU A 6 16.64 19.55 21.18
N ARG A 7 15.40 19.70 21.68
CA ARG A 7 14.52 20.82 21.27
C ARG A 7 15.13 22.18 21.62
N SER A 8 15.85 22.28 22.74
CA SER A 8 16.54 23.51 23.16
C SER A 8 17.77 23.85 22.31
N GLU A 9 18.33 22.86 21.59
CA GLU A 9 19.51 23.04 20.74
C GLU A 9 19.15 23.52 19.32
N LEU A 10 17.86 23.56 18.97
CA LEU A 10 17.41 23.97 17.65
C LEU A 10 17.43 25.50 17.53
N THR A 11 18.18 26.00 16.55
CA THR A 11 18.34 27.44 16.28
C THR A 11 17.22 28.04 15.44
N VAL A 12 16.28 27.21 14.96
CA VAL A 12 15.13 27.63 14.13
C VAL A 12 13.82 27.07 14.69
N PRO A 13 12.66 27.72 14.41
CA PRO A 13 11.37 27.21 14.83
C PRO A 13 11.10 25.78 14.33
N ALA A 14 10.93 24.85 15.26
CA ALA A 14 10.68 23.43 14.97
C ALA A 14 9.18 23.10 15.10
N THR A 15 8.37 23.62 14.18
CA THR A 15 6.90 23.53 14.21
C THR A 15 6.36 22.09 14.13
N ASN A 16 7.17 21.15 13.62
CA ASN A 16 6.83 19.73 13.48
C ASN A 16 7.60 18.82 14.46
N PHE A 17 8.28 19.39 15.47
CA PHE A 17 9.17 18.63 16.36
C PHE A 17 8.49 17.42 17.01
N ASP A 18 7.31 17.64 17.59
CA ASP A 18 6.58 16.58 18.30
C ASP A 18 6.11 15.48 17.35
N ARG A 19 5.76 15.83 16.10
CA ARG A 19 5.43 14.86 15.04
C ARG A 19 6.67 14.04 14.64
N ALA A 20 7.82 14.68 14.43
CA ALA A 20 9.05 13.98 14.08
C ALA A 20 9.50 13.04 15.22
N ALA A 21 9.32 13.46 16.47
CA ALA A 21 9.62 12.62 17.62
C ALA A 21 8.68 11.40 17.75
N ALA A 22 7.39 11.58 17.48
CA ALA A 22 6.43 10.48 17.42
C ALA A 22 6.79 9.50 16.29
N GLU A 23 7.16 10.04 15.13
CA GLU A 23 7.57 9.23 13.97
C GLU A 23 8.82 8.40 14.25
N LEU A 24 9.85 8.99 14.87
CA LEU A 24 11.04 8.23 15.22
C LEU A 24 10.74 7.13 16.25
N ALA A 25 9.92 7.44 17.26
CA ALA A 25 9.52 6.46 18.27
C ALA A 25 8.77 5.27 17.64
N ASP A 26 7.83 5.56 16.74
CA ASP A 26 7.10 4.52 15.99
C ASP A 26 8.03 3.70 15.10
N SER A 27 8.97 4.34 14.39
CA SER A 27 9.92 3.63 13.53
C SER A 27 10.87 2.71 14.31
N VAL A 28 11.24 3.02 15.55
CA VAL A 28 12.05 2.12 16.40
C VAL A 28 11.28 0.84 16.70
N VAL A 29 9.99 0.98 17.06
CA VAL A 29 9.11 -0.17 17.30
C VAL A 29 8.86 -0.93 15.98
N GLY A 30 8.63 -0.20 14.89
CA GLY A 30 8.43 -0.76 13.55
C GLY A 30 9.62 -1.59 13.06
N LEU A 31 10.85 -1.16 13.34
CA LEU A 31 12.07 -1.92 13.01
C LEU A 31 12.14 -3.25 13.79
N ALA A 32 11.84 -3.21 15.10
CA ALA A 32 11.79 -4.42 15.91
C ALA A 32 10.74 -5.40 15.38
N ARG A 33 9.52 -4.91 15.09
CA ARG A 33 8.43 -5.69 14.50
C ARG A 33 8.84 -6.31 13.17
N ALA A 34 9.48 -5.54 12.29
CA ALA A 34 9.90 -6.01 10.97
C ALA A 34 10.91 -7.16 11.07
N ARG A 35 11.96 -7.00 11.89
CA ARG A 35 12.96 -8.04 12.11
C ARG A 35 12.35 -9.30 12.72
N GLU A 36 11.48 -9.16 13.72
CA GLU A 36 10.75 -10.28 14.32
C GLU A 36 9.84 -10.98 13.30
N GLY A 37 9.11 -10.22 12.50
CA GLY A 37 8.22 -10.72 11.46
C GLY A 37 8.95 -11.57 10.43
N VAL A 38 10.06 -11.05 9.88
CA VAL A 38 10.88 -11.79 8.93
C VAL A 38 11.52 -13.01 9.60
N ALA A 39 12.09 -12.88 10.79
CA ALA A 39 12.66 -14.02 11.51
C ALA A 39 11.62 -15.13 11.71
N ARG A 40 10.41 -14.80 12.18
CA ARG A 40 9.28 -15.72 12.35
C ARG A 40 8.88 -16.39 11.04
N ARG A 41 8.75 -15.61 9.95
CA ARG A 41 8.30 -16.12 8.64
C ARG A 41 9.28 -17.08 7.98
N TYR A 42 10.58 -16.89 8.22
CA TYR A 42 11.64 -17.58 7.50
C TYR A 42 12.46 -18.54 8.35
N GLN A 43 12.18 -18.67 9.65
CA GLN A 43 12.91 -19.56 10.56
C GLN A 43 13.02 -21.01 10.06
N SER A 44 12.01 -21.51 9.35
CA SER A 44 11.94 -22.91 8.87
C SER A 44 11.69 -23.03 7.38
N ARG A 45 11.84 -21.96 6.59
CA ARG A 45 11.60 -22.01 5.15
C ARG A 45 12.82 -22.57 4.42
N THR A 46 12.57 -23.47 3.48
CA THR A 46 13.57 -24.02 2.54
C THR A 46 13.61 -23.26 1.21
N SER A 47 12.63 -22.38 0.96
CA SER A 47 12.57 -21.49 -0.20
C SER A 47 12.44 -20.02 0.23
N LEU A 48 13.10 -19.14 -0.52
CA LEU A 48 12.88 -17.70 -0.38
C LEU A 48 11.53 -17.35 -1.01
N GLY A 49 10.70 -16.65 -0.25
CA GLY A 49 9.52 -15.95 -0.78
C GLY A 49 9.94 -14.69 -1.54
N ASN A 50 8.99 -13.78 -1.75
CA ASN A 50 9.28 -12.50 -2.40
C ASN A 50 10.39 -11.73 -1.67
N MET A 51 11.51 -11.44 -2.35
CA MET A 51 12.67 -10.78 -1.72
C MET A 51 12.34 -9.39 -1.18
N GLU A 52 11.34 -8.71 -1.74
CA GLU A 52 10.87 -7.42 -1.19
C GLU A 52 10.32 -7.55 0.24
N GLN A 53 9.81 -8.72 0.62
CA GLN A 53 9.27 -8.99 1.96
C GLN A 53 10.34 -9.31 3.01
N LEU A 54 11.60 -9.43 2.59
CA LEU A 54 12.75 -9.67 3.50
C LEU A 54 13.37 -8.37 4.02
N VAL A 55 13.01 -7.22 3.46
CA VAL A 55 13.65 -5.94 3.76
C VAL A 55 13.14 -5.37 5.09
N CYS A 56 13.91 -5.60 6.16
CA CYS A 56 13.54 -5.13 7.51
C CYS A 56 13.95 -3.69 7.81
N GLU A 57 15.03 -3.20 7.20
CA GLU A 57 15.63 -1.90 7.55
C GLU A 57 14.90 -0.70 6.91
N GLY A 58 14.32 -0.90 5.73
CA GLY A 58 13.74 0.18 4.92
C GLY A 58 14.81 1.09 4.29
N HIS A 59 14.49 2.37 4.13
CA HIS A 59 15.37 3.33 3.45
C HIS A 59 16.64 3.65 4.28
N PRO A 60 17.86 3.37 3.77
CA PRO A 60 19.08 3.37 4.57
C PRO A 60 19.51 4.76 5.09
N LYS A 61 19.00 5.84 4.48
CA LYS A 61 19.29 7.22 4.90
C LYS A 61 18.12 7.93 5.60
N HIS A 62 17.01 7.23 5.88
CA HIS A 62 15.86 7.85 6.54
C HIS A 62 15.76 7.36 7.99
N PRO A 63 15.81 8.25 9.00
CA PRO A 63 15.83 7.82 10.40
C PRO A 63 14.53 7.15 10.84
N CYS A 64 13.42 7.44 10.14
CA CYS A 64 12.12 6.84 10.40
C CYS A 64 11.69 5.90 9.25
N ALA A 65 12.61 5.05 8.78
CA ALA A 65 12.39 4.17 7.63
C ALA A 65 11.28 3.13 7.82
N LYS A 66 10.93 2.82 9.07
CA LYS A 66 9.94 1.79 9.44
C LYS A 66 8.72 2.36 10.16
N THR A 67 8.44 3.65 9.96
CA THR A 67 7.20 4.28 10.40
C THR A 67 5.98 3.59 9.78
N SER A 68 4.97 3.33 10.60
CA SER A 68 3.63 2.87 10.25
C SER A 68 2.54 3.60 11.05
N LEU A 69 2.81 4.85 11.48
CA LEU A 69 1.90 5.68 12.27
C LEU A 69 0.48 5.74 11.67
N GLY A 70 -0.51 5.45 12.50
CA GLY A 70 -1.93 5.39 12.11
C GLY A 70 -2.40 4.00 11.65
N LEU A 71 -1.51 3.02 11.48
CA LEU A 71 -1.88 1.66 11.11
C LEU A 71 -2.43 0.84 12.29
N GLY A 72 -1.99 1.15 13.52
CA GLY A 72 -2.39 0.41 14.72
C GLY A 72 -2.00 -1.06 14.64
N ASP A 73 -2.82 -1.94 15.21
CA ASP A 73 -2.56 -3.38 15.29
C ASP A 73 -2.69 -4.12 13.95
N ALA A 74 -3.23 -3.47 12.91
CA ALA A 74 -3.35 -4.06 11.58
C ALA A 74 -1.98 -4.34 10.93
N TYR A 75 -0.88 -3.80 11.49
CA TYR A 75 0.47 -4.03 10.97
C TYR A 75 0.79 -5.52 10.77
N LYS A 76 0.30 -6.37 11.68
CA LYS A 76 0.52 -7.82 11.67
C LYS A 76 -0.13 -8.52 10.48
N ASP A 77 -1.13 -7.88 9.88
CA ASP A 77 -1.98 -8.44 8.83
C ASP A 77 -1.67 -7.86 7.44
N VAL A 78 -0.92 -6.74 7.36
CA VAL A 78 -0.72 -6.05 6.07
C VAL A 78 0.70 -5.63 5.73
N LEU A 79 1.62 -5.59 6.70
CA LEU A 79 3.00 -5.22 6.39
C LEU A 79 3.74 -6.38 5.71
N PRO A 80 4.60 -6.10 4.71
CA PRO A 80 5.30 -7.12 3.93
C PRO A 80 6.23 -7.99 4.78
N GLU A 81 6.74 -7.46 5.88
CA GLU A 81 7.56 -8.24 6.81
C GLU A 81 6.74 -9.20 7.70
N GLN A 82 5.42 -9.01 7.76
CA GLN A 82 4.53 -9.75 8.67
C GLN A 82 3.75 -10.84 7.95
N VAL A 83 3.32 -10.60 6.71
CA VAL A 83 2.46 -11.48 5.93
C VAL A 83 2.99 -11.72 4.52
N GLU A 84 2.57 -12.84 3.92
CA GLU A 84 2.91 -13.15 2.53
C GLU A 84 1.94 -12.50 1.57
N THR A 85 0.66 -12.56 1.92
CA THR A 85 -0.44 -12.10 1.11
C THR A 85 -1.47 -11.39 1.96
N ILE A 86 -2.16 -10.45 1.34
CA ILE A 86 -3.34 -9.76 1.86
C ILE A 86 -4.49 -9.93 0.87
N GLN A 87 -5.72 -9.73 1.33
CA GLN A 87 -6.87 -9.68 0.44
C GLN A 87 -7.03 -8.26 -0.10
N LEU A 88 -6.63 -8.05 -1.36
CA LEU A 88 -6.92 -6.83 -2.10
C LEU A 88 -8.43 -6.76 -2.39
N ARG A 89 -9.05 -5.66 -1.98
CA ARG A 89 -10.46 -5.38 -2.19
C ARG A 89 -10.67 -4.48 -3.41
N PHE A 90 -11.89 -4.46 -3.92
CA PHE A 90 -12.29 -3.60 -5.03
C PHE A 90 -13.60 -2.91 -4.71
N VAL A 91 -13.76 -1.69 -5.23
CA VAL A 91 -15.01 -0.95 -5.18
C VAL A 91 -15.41 -0.53 -6.59
N ALA A 92 -16.71 -0.52 -6.87
CA ALA A 92 -17.28 0.14 -8.03
C ALA A 92 -17.57 1.61 -7.68
N VAL A 93 -17.03 2.54 -8.47
CA VAL A 93 -17.23 3.98 -8.34
C VAL A 93 -17.95 4.50 -9.56
N ARG A 94 -18.99 5.31 -9.39
CA ARG A 94 -19.71 5.91 -10.51
C ARG A 94 -18.75 6.69 -11.41
N GLU A 95 -18.81 6.46 -12.72
CA GLU A 95 -17.86 7.01 -13.69
C GLU A 95 -17.66 8.52 -13.57
N GLN A 96 -18.74 9.28 -13.33
CA GLN A 96 -18.69 10.74 -13.18
C GLN A 96 -17.84 11.23 -11.99
N LEU A 97 -17.69 10.40 -10.95
CA LEU A 97 -16.87 10.68 -9.77
C LEU A 97 -15.41 10.22 -9.93
N ALA A 98 -15.12 9.41 -10.93
CA ALA A 98 -13.78 8.92 -11.21
C ALA A 98 -13.08 9.77 -12.27
N ARG A 99 -11.75 9.80 -12.19
CA ARG A 99 -10.89 10.27 -13.28
C ARG A 99 -9.88 9.16 -13.56
N THR A 100 -9.81 8.75 -14.81
CA THR A 100 -8.97 7.66 -15.27
C THR A 100 -8.07 8.14 -16.40
N SER A 101 -6.88 7.58 -16.51
CA SER A 101 -5.96 7.80 -17.63
C SER A 101 -5.27 6.50 -18.00
N GLY A 102 -4.81 6.41 -19.26
CA GLY A 102 -4.25 5.17 -19.80
C GLY A 102 -5.32 4.10 -20.02
N MET A 103 -4.89 2.83 -19.93
CA MET A 103 -5.77 1.68 -20.14
C MET A 103 -6.73 1.47 -18.96
N PRO A 104 -8.05 1.24 -19.21
CA PRO A 104 -9.00 0.90 -18.15
C PRO A 104 -8.58 -0.35 -17.37
N LEU A 105 -8.81 -0.37 -16.05
CA LEU A 105 -8.34 -1.43 -15.15
C LEU A 105 -8.73 -2.83 -15.62
N ILE A 106 -10.02 -3.05 -15.93
CA ILE A 106 -10.52 -4.36 -16.38
C ILE A 106 -9.82 -4.79 -17.68
N ALA A 107 -9.58 -3.88 -18.62
CA ALA A 107 -8.89 -4.19 -19.86
C ALA A 107 -7.40 -4.54 -19.60
N ALA A 108 -6.73 -3.80 -18.73
CA ALA A 108 -5.35 -4.09 -18.32
C ALA A 108 -5.24 -5.47 -17.66
N LEU A 109 -6.15 -5.77 -16.72
CA LEU A 109 -6.21 -7.07 -16.06
C LEU A 109 -6.52 -8.20 -17.03
N ARG A 110 -7.41 -8.00 -18.00
CA ARG A 110 -7.79 -9.03 -18.97
C ARG A 110 -6.60 -9.57 -19.77
N SER A 111 -5.59 -8.72 -20.00
CA SER A 111 -4.38 -9.12 -20.74
C SER A 111 -3.38 -9.96 -19.92
N GLN A 112 -3.48 -9.95 -18.58
CA GLN A 112 -2.50 -10.60 -17.70
C GLN A 112 -3.13 -11.64 -16.75
N ILE A 113 -4.34 -11.38 -16.27
CA ILE A 113 -5.08 -12.14 -15.25
C ILE A 113 -6.57 -12.15 -15.66
N PRO A 114 -6.93 -12.79 -16.79
CA PRO A 114 -8.28 -12.76 -17.36
C PRO A 114 -9.37 -13.20 -16.37
N GLY A 115 -9.12 -14.21 -15.54
CA GLY A 115 -10.09 -14.69 -14.56
C GLY A 115 -10.50 -13.63 -13.54
N LEU A 116 -9.56 -12.78 -13.09
CA LEU A 116 -9.89 -11.65 -12.21
C LEU A 116 -10.69 -10.58 -12.97
N ALA A 117 -10.28 -10.28 -14.21
CA ALA A 117 -10.97 -9.30 -15.04
C ALA A 117 -12.43 -9.67 -15.30
N ASP A 118 -12.71 -10.96 -15.54
CA ASP A 118 -14.06 -11.47 -15.78
C ASP A 118 -14.95 -11.37 -14.54
N ARG A 119 -14.46 -11.76 -13.35
CA ARG A 119 -15.23 -11.61 -12.11
C ARG A 119 -15.55 -10.16 -11.80
N LEU A 120 -14.56 -9.27 -11.93
CA LEU A 120 -14.78 -7.84 -11.72
C LEU A 120 -15.74 -7.23 -12.74
N ALA A 121 -15.67 -7.63 -14.01
CA ALA A 121 -16.58 -7.17 -15.05
C ALA A 121 -18.02 -7.65 -14.81
N ALA A 122 -18.19 -8.87 -14.30
CA ALA A 122 -19.51 -9.42 -13.98
C ALA A 122 -20.19 -8.71 -12.80
N GLU A 123 -19.40 -8.24 -11.83
CA GLU A 123 -19.91 -7.52 -10.65
C GLU A 123 -20.06 -6.01 -10.85
N CYS A 124 -19.28 -5.40 -11.76
CA CYS A 124 -19.29 -3.96 -11.97
C CYS A 124 -20.57 -3.51 -12.70
N PRO A 125 -21.42 -2.67 -12.08
CA PRO A 125 -22.64 -2.19 -12.75
C PRO A 125 -22.32 -1.29 -13.94
N PRO A 126 -23.22 -1.19 -14.95
CA PRO A 126 -23.09 -0.20 -16.01
C PRO A 126 -22.99 1.23 -15.46
N GLY A 127 -22.08 2.04 -16.02
CA GLY A 127 -21.82 3.42 -15.56
C GLY A 127 -20.93 3.53 -14.32
N PHE A 128 -20.24 2.44 -13.95
CA PHE A 128 -19.26 2.40 -12.87
C PHE A 128 -17.90 1.93 -13.39
N VAL A 129 -16.84 2.36 -12.70
CA VAL A 129 -15.47 1.87 -12.87
C VAL A 129 -14.99 1.17 -11.62
N VAL A 130 -14.16 0.16 -11.80
CA VAL A 130 -13.54 -0.58 -10.68
C VAL A 130 -12.29 0.13 -10.19
N VAL A 131 -12.19 0.31 -8.87
CA VAL A 131 -11.04 0.90 -8.19
C VAL A 131 -10.49 -0.10 -7.16
N PRO A 132 -9.20 -0.46 -7.20
CA PRO A 132 -8.59 -1.33 -6.19
C PRO A 132 -8.35 -0.56 -4.89
N VAL A 133 -8.61 -1.20 -3.76
CA VAL A 133 -8.58 -0.59 -2.43
C VAL A 133 -7.79 -1.47 -1.47
N HIS A 134 -6.75 -0.90 -0.86
CA HIS A 134 -6.00 -1.59 0.18
C HIS A 134 -6.95 -1.96 1.35
N PRO A 135 -6.81 -3.13 2.00
CA PRO A 135 -7.71 -3.53 3.10
C PRO A 135 -7.80 -2.48 4.22
N CYS A 136 -6.67 -1.89 4.63
CA CYS A 136 -6.64 -0.81 5.63
C CYS A 136 -6.97 0.60 5.11
N GLN A 137 -7.40 0.75 3.85
CA GLN A 137 -7.90 2.03 3.36
C GLN A 137 -9.39 2.13 3.68
N GLU A 138 -9.75 3.11 4.50
CA GLU A 138 -11.14 3.45 4.74
C GLU A 138 -11.77 4.02 3.47
N VAL A 139 -12.97 3.54 3.15
CA VAL A 139 -13.79 3.99 2.02
C VAL A 139 -15.20 4.23 2.53
N ALA A 140 -15.71 5.44 2.29
CA ALA A 140 -17.09 5.77 2.58
C ALA A 140 -18.00 5.19 1.48
N LEU A 141 -18.64 4.06 1.77
CA LEU A 141 -19.57 3.41 0.84
C LEU A 141 -20.87 4.22 0.71
N SER A 142 -21.45 4.17 -0.49
CA SER A 142 -22.69 4.86 -0.87
C SER A 142 -23.31 4.24 -2.12
N ASP A 143 -24.43 4.78 -2.60
CA ASP A 143 -25.00 4.38 -3.89
C ASP A 143 -24.05 4.61 -5.08
N ASP A 144 -23.09 5.51 -4.93
CA ASP A 144 -22.10 5.87 -5.95
C ASP A 144 -20.74 5.20 -5.74
N VAL A 145 -20.51 4.58 -4.57
CA VAL A 145 -19.28 3.86 -4.21
C VAL A 145 -19.65 2.57 -3.49
N ARG A 146 -19.56 1.45 -4.20
CA ARG A 146 -20.05 0.15 -3.73
C ARG A 146 -18.91 -0.83 -3.60
N GLU A 147 -18.87 -1.58 -2.50
CA GLU A 147 -17.92 -2.67 -2.36
C GLU A 147 -18.30 -3.83 -3.29
N LEU A 148 -17.30 -4.41 -3.95
CA LEU A 148 -17.44 -5.59 -4.78
C LEU A 148 -17.18 -6.85 -3.93
N ALA A 149 -17.84 -7.95 -4.26
CA ALA A 149 -17.64 -9.23 -3.57
C ALA A 149 -16.29 -9.85 -3.95
N THR A 150 -15.82 -9.61 -5.17
CA THR A 150 -14.51 -10.07 -5.61
C THR A 150 -13.39 -9.43 -4.79
N SER A 151 -12.55 -10.27 -4.18
CA SER A 151 -11.22 -9.94 -3.66
C SER A 151 -10.17 -10.86 -4.31
N ILE A 152 -8.90 -10.52 -4.15
CA ILE A 152 -7.80 -11.40 -4.58
C ILE A 152 -6.63 -11.37 -3.60
N ALA A 153 -5.99 -12.52 -3.40
CA ALA A 153 -4.73 -12.60 -2.68
C ALA A 153 -3.66 -11.81 -3.44
N ALA A 154 -2.96 -10.93 -2.73
CA ALA A 154 -1.91 -10.09 -3.30
C ALA A 154 -0.74 -9.99 -2.34
N GLU A 155 0.48 -10.05 -2.84
CA GLU A 155 1.70 -9.91 -2.04
C GLU A 155 2.00 -8.42 -1.82
N PRO A 156 1.95 -7.90 -0.58
CA PRO A 156 2.43 -6.56 -0.32
C PRO A 156 3.94 -6.48 -0.59
N LEU A 157 4.35 -5.44 -1.32
CA LEU A 157 5.75 -5.14 -1.63
C LEU A 157 6.31 -4.12 -0.60
N MET A 158 7.59 -3.74 -0.69
CA MET A 158 8.27 -2.88 0.29
C MET A 158 7.56 -1.54 0.54
N SER A 159 6.85 -1.02 -0.46
CA SER A 159 6.08 0.22 -0.33
C SER A 159 4.76 0.07 0.43
N VAL A 160 4.42 -1.16 0.85
CA VAL A 160 3.16 -1.61 1.48
C VAL A 160 1.94 -1.51 0.57
N ARG A 161 1.79 -0.36 -0.10
CA ARG A 161 0.62 -0.02 -0.94
C ARG A 161 0.74 -0.46 -2.40
N THR A 162 1.90 -0.93 -2.83
CA THR A 162 2.04 -1.64 -4.11
C THR A 162 1.95 -3.13 -3.81
N LEU A 163 1.03 -3.79 -4.51
CA LEU A 163 0.70 -5.18 -4.31
C LEU A 163 1.00 -5.94 -5.60
N ARG A 164 1.69 -7.06 -5.50
CA ARG A 164 1.85 -8.00 -6.60
C ARG A 164 0.66 -8.97 -6.59
N VAL A 165 -0.11 -8.94 -7.66
CA VAL A 165 -1.24 -9.84 -7.90
C VAL A 165 -0.81 -10.80 -9.00
N SER A 166 -0.94 -12.09 -8.76
CA SER A 166 -0.61 -13.10 -9.76
C SER A 166 -1.47 -14.34 -9.60
N ASP A 167 -1.72 -15.01 -10.72
CA ASP A 167 -2.30 -16.35 -10.79
C ASP A 167 -1.50 -17.21 -11.77
N GLU A 168 -2.02 -18.37 -12.18
CA GLU A 168 -1.40 -19.25 -13.15
C GLU A 168 -1.23 -18.65 -14.56
N THR A 169 -1.96 -17.58 -14.88
CA THR A 169 -1.98 -16.97 -16.21
C THR A 169 -1.04 -15.78 -16.33
N GLY A 170 -0.77 -15.07 -15.24
CA GLY A 170 0.15 -13.94 -15.27
C GLY A 170 0.22 -13.14 -13.97
N CYS A 171 0.73 -11.91 -14.09
CA CYS A 171 1.09 -11.09 -12.94
C CYS A 171 0.94 -9.59 -13.26
N VAL A 172 0.43 -8.82 -12.30
CA VAL A 172 0.38 -7.36 -12.35
C VAL A 172 0.78 -6.75 -11.01
N HIS A 173 1.28 -5.52 -11.04
CA HIS A 173 1.47 -4.71 -9.84
C HIS A 173 0.38 -3.66 -9.73
N ILE A 174 -0.34 -3.65 -8.61
CA ILE A 174 -1.41 -2.70 -8.32
C ILE A 174 -0.98 -1.80 -7.19
N LYS A 175 -0.94 -0.50 -7.47
CA LYS A 175 -0.63 0.53 -6.46
C LYS A 175 -1.91 1.15 -5.94
N THR A 176 -2.06 1.17 -4.63
CA THR A 176 -3.26 1.65 -3.93
C THR A 176 -2.92 2.87 -3.06
N SER A 177 -3.96 3.58 -2.62
CA SER A 177 -3.85 4.58 -1.56
C SER A 177 -3.92 3.91 -0.19
N VAL A 178 -3.21 4.46 0.79
CA VAL A 178 -3.33 4.10 2.21
C VAL A 178 -3.41 5.36 3.08
N GLY A 179 -4.24 5.31 4.11
CA GLY A 179 -4.54 6.43 5.02
C GLY A 179 -3.58 6.58 6.21
N PHE A 180 -2.58 5.71 6.32
CA PHE A 180 -1.56 5.76 7.37
C PHE A 180 -0.22 6.27 6.83
N GLN A 181 0.63 6.73 7.74
CA GLN A 181 1.92 7.31 7.40
C GLN A 181 2.99 6.21 7.22
N LEU A 182 3.70 6.30 6.09
CA LEU A 182 4.85 5.47 5.74
C LEU A 182 6.02 6.38 5.37
N THR A 183 7.08 6.34 6.18
CA THR A 183 8.35 7.05 5.94
C THR A 183 8.12 8.52 5.53
N GLY A 184 7.75 9.35 6.50
CA GLY A 184 7.59 10.80 6.36
C GLY A 184 6.29 11.29 5.71
N ALA A 185 5.45 10.41 5.15
CA ALA A 185 4.24 10.84 4.44
C ALA A 185 3.07 9.86 4.56
N ILE A 186 1.84 10.39 4.59
CA ILE A 186 0.62 9.62 4.31
C ILE A 186 0.62 9.32 2.82
N ARG A 187 0.42 8.05 2.46
CA ARG A 187 0.64 7.58 1.09
C ARG A 187 -0.67 7.43 0.30
N GLY A 188 -1.23 8.56 -0.09
CA GLY A 188 -2.30 8.65 -1.10
C GLY A 188 -1.81 8.64 -2.55
N ILE A 189 -2.72 8.53 -3.51
CA ILE A 189 -2.48 8.75 -4.94
C ILE A 189 -2.99 10.15 -5.28
N SER A 190 -2.10 11.03 -5.74
CA SER A 190 -2.43 12.40 -6.11
C SER A 190 -3.06 12.48 -7.50
N TYR A 191 -3.81 13.54 -7.77
CA TYR A 191 -4.35 13.82 -9.10
C TYR A 191 -3.26 13.87 -10.20
N THR A 192 -2.07 14.38 -9.86
CA THR A 192 -0.93 14.42 -10.78
C THR A 192 -0.45 13.04 -11.23
N ALA A 193 -0.76 11.97 -10.50
CA ALA A 193 -0.43 10.61 -10.90
C ALA A 193 -1.14 10.18 -12.20
N LEU A 194 -2.21 10.87 -12.61
CA LEU A 194 -2.89 10.64 -13.89
C LEU A 194 -1.97 10.89 -15.10
N ALA A 195 -0.89 11.65 -14.94
CA ALA A 195 0.13 11.82 -15.99
C ALA A 195 1.00 10.56 -16.18
N GLY A 196 0.97 9.61 -15.24
CA GLY A 196 1.82 8.42 -15.22
C GLY A 196 1.84 7.63 -16.53
N PRO A 197 0.69 7.22 -17.09
CA PRO A 197 0.65 6.50 -18.36
C PRO A 197 1.33 7.26 -19.52
N VAL A 198 1.06 8.57 -19.65
CA VAL A 198 1.64 9.41 -20.71
C VAL A 198 3.16 9.55 -20.54
N ILE A 199 3.65 9.63 -19.31
CA ILE A 199 5.08 9.68 -19.03
C ILE A 199 5.73 8.33 -19.39
N ALA A 200 5.09 7.21 -19.03
CA ALA A 200 5.62 5.87 -19.29
C ALA A 200 5.71 5.54 -20.78
N GLU A 201 4.74 5.98 -21.59
CA GLU A 201 4.76 5.80 -23.05
C GLU A 201 5.88 6.58 -23.75
N ARG A 202 6.44 7.61 -23.09
CA ARG A 202 7.47 8.49 -23.64
C ARG A 202 8.87 8.20 -23.09
N ALA A 203 9.00 7.28 -22.12
CA ALA A 203 10.26 6.90 -21.49
C ALA A 203 10.95 5.78 -22.26
#